data_AF-A0AAN9NX34-F1
#
_entry.id   AF-A0AAN9NX34-F1
#
_cell.length_a   1.000
_cell.length_b   1.000
_cell.length_c   1.000
_cell.angle_alpha   90.00
_cell.angle_beta   90.00
_cell.angle_gamma   90.00
#
_symmetry.space_group_name_H-M   'P 1'
#
loop_
_entity.id
_entity.type
_entity.pdbx_description
1 polymer ?
#
loop_
_entity_poly.entity_id
_entity_poly.type
_entity_poly.pdbx_seq_one_letter_code
_entity_poly.pdbx_strand_id
1 'polypeptide(L)'
;MAATNAGASVESASADEAAAKTAQKRYEGLLMVRNKAIKGKGAWYWTHLEPLLVHNTETGLPKAVKLRCSLCDAVFTASNPSRTASEHLKRGTCPNFNSAAKPICLSPPASQCSIERKN
;
A
#
# COMPACT_ATOMS: atom_id res chain seq x y z
N MET A 1 33.42 9.85 -38.51
CA MET A 1 33.03 8.48 -38.11
C MET A 1 31.90 8.63 -37.09
N ALA A 2 30.66 8.26 -37.45
CA ALA A 2 29.51 8.33 -36.54
C ALA A 2 29.19 6.92 -36.06
N ALA A 3 29.46 6.62 -34.79
CA ALA A 3 29.14 5.35 -34.18
C ALA A 3 27.68 5.37 -33.70
N THR A 4 26.85 4.55 -34.34
CA THR A 4 25.47 4.27 -33.93
C THR A 4 25.46 3.48 -32.63
N ASN A 5 25.10 4.13 -31.53
CA ASN A 5 24.92 3.53 -30.22
C ASN A 5 23.54 2.85 -30.13
N ALA A 6 23.33 1.76 -30.89
CA ALA A 6 22.07 1.01 -30.93
C ALA A 6 22.01 -0.16 -29.91
N GLY A 7 23.09 -0.40 -29.15
CA GLY A 7 23.18 -1.55 -28.23
C GLY A 7 22.52 -1.37 -26.86
N ALA A 8 22.38 -0.14 -26.37
CA ALA A 8 21.90 0.10 -25.00
C ALA A 8 20.39 -0.17 -24.81
N SER A 9 19.58 0.01 -25.86
CA SER A 9 18.12 -0.10 -25.75
C SER A 9 17.63 -1.54 -25.63
N VAL A 10 18.35 -2.51 -26.19
CA VAL A 10 17.91 -3.92 -26.26
C VAL A 10 18.21 -4.66 -24.95
N GLU A 11 19.35 -4.37 -24.32
CA GLU A 11 19.73 -4.88 -22.99
C GLU A 11 18.83 -4.29 -21.88
N SER A 12 18.45 -3.02 -22.02
CA SER A 12 17.55 -2.37 -21.06
C SER A 12 16.14 -2.97 -21.09
N ALA A 13 15.65 -3.33 -22.28
CA ALA A 13 14.33 -3.94 -22.45
C ALA A 13 14.25 -5.36 -21.89
N SER A 14 15.30 -6.18 -22.04
CA SER A 14 15.35 -7.53 -21.48
C SER A 14 15.40 -7.51 -19.94
N ALA A 15 16.11 -6.54 -19.35
CA ALA A 15 16.16 -6.33 -17.91
C ALA A 15 14.81 -5.85 -17.34
N ASP A 16 14.11 -4.94 -18.03
CA ASP A 16 12.79 -4.44 -17.63
C ASP A 16 11.74 -5.58 -17.66
N GLU A 17 11.79 -6.46 -18.66
CA GLU A 17 10.96 -7.67 -18.74
C GLU A 17 11.20 -8.64 -17.57
N ALA A 18 12.46 -8.85 -17.17
CA ALA A 18 12.80 -9.71 -16.03
C ALA A 18 12.32 -9.11 -14.69
N ALA A 19 12.48 -7.79 -14.54
CA ALA A 19 11.97 -7.05 -13.38
C ALA A 19 10.43 -7.10 -13.33
N ALA A 20 9.77 -6.97 -14.47
CA ALA A 20 8.32 -7.08 -14.61
C ALA A 20 7.78 -8.44 -14.19
N LYS A 21 8.39 -9.52 -14.67
CA LYS A 21 8.03 -10.90 -14.26
C LYS A 21 8.22 -11.10 -12.76
N THR A 22 9.26 -10.51 -12.18
CA THR A 22 9.51 -10.55 -10.73
C THR A 22 8.45 -9.78 -9.95
N ALA A 23 8.09 -8.58 -10.40
CA ALA A 23 7.04 -7.77 -9.78
C ALA A 23 5.68 -8.50 -9.85
N GLN A 24 5.36 -9.10 -10.99
CA GLN A 24 4.15 -9.89 -11.16
C GLN A 24 4.11 -11.12 -10.23
N LYS A 25 5.18 -11.91 -10.18
CA LYS A 25 5.28 -13.06 -9.25
C LYS A 25 5.12 -12.65 -7.79
N ARG A 26 5.72 -11.52 -7.39
CA ARG A 26 5.55 -10.97 -6.04
C ARG A 26 4.09 -10.57 -5.78
N TYR A 27 3.45 -9.90 -6.73
CA TYR A 27 2.05 -9.52 -6.63
C TYR A 27 1.13 -10.74 -6.45
N GLU A 28 1.30 -11.77 -7.27
CA GLU A 28 0.55 -13.04 -7.15
C GLU A 28 0.79 -13.72 -5.80
N GLY A 29 2.05 -13.74 -5.32
CA GLY A 29 2.40 -14.22 -3.99
C GLY A 29 1.66 -13.48 -2.88
N LEU A 30 1.62 -12.15 -2.94
CA LEU A 30 0.90 -11.31 -1.97
C LEU A 30 -0.61 -11.49 -2.06
N LEU A 31 -1.17 -11.66 -3.25
CA LEU A 31 -2.59 -11.99 -3.41
C LEU A 31 -2.94 -13.32 -2.74
N MET A 32 -2.11 -14.34 -2.88
CA MET A 32 -2.30 -15.61 -2.17
C MET A 32 -2.22 -15.42 -0.65
N VAL A 33 -1.27 -14.64 -0.14
CA VAL A 33 -1.17 -14.32 1.30
C VAL A 33 -2.43 -13.61 1.79
N ARG A 34 -2.93 -12.63 1.03
CA ARG A 34 -4.19 -11.93 1.33
C ARG A 34 -5.37 -12.89 1.36
N ASN A 35 -5.53 -13.73 0.34
CA ASN A 35 -6.62 -14.71 0.27
C ASN A 35 -6.59 -15.69 1.44
N LYS A 36 -5.39 -16.10 1.89
CA LYS A 36 -5.23 -16.94 3.09
C LYS A 36 -5.63 -16.18 4.36
N ALA A 37 -5.23 -14.92 4.50
CA ALA A 37 -5.58 -14.10 5.64
C ALA A 37 -7.08 -13.78 5.73
N ILE A 38 -7.75 -13.53 4.60
CA ILE A 38 -9.21 -13.34 4.53
C ILE A 38 -9.95 -14.59 5.04
N LYS A 39 -9.42 -15.78 4.77
CA LYS A 39 -9.93 -17.05 5.31
C LYS A 39 -9.52 -17.32 6.77
N GLY A 40 -8.93 -16.35 7.46
CA GLY A 40 -8.46 -16.46 8.86
C GLY A 40 -7.11 -17.17 9.03
N LYS A 41 -6.41 -17.53 7.95
CA LYS A 41 -5.13 -18.27 7.97
C LYS A 41 -3.96 -17.36 7.58
N GLY A 42 -3.75 -16.28 8.32
CA GLY A 42 -2.66 -15.33 8.05
C GLY A 42 -2.64 -14.14 8.99
N ALA A 43 -1.76 -13.19 8.70
CA ALA A 43 -1.70 -11.94 9.45
C ALA A 43 -2.98 -11.12 9.26
N TRP A 44 -3.57 -10.67 10.37
CA TRP A 44 -4.85 -9.94 10.40
C TRP A 44 -4.89 -8.72 9.48
N TYR A 45 -3.78 -7.99 9.37
CA TYR A 45 -3.71 -6.73 8.61
C TYR A 45 -3.90 -6.89 7.10
N TRP A 46 -3.70 -8.10 6.57
CA TRP A 46 -3.92 -8.39 5.15
C TRP A 46 -5.39 -8.30 4.73
N THR A 47 -6.32 -8.33 5.68
CA THR A 47 -7.74 -8.07 5.41
C THR A 47 -7.99 -6.60 5.03
N HIS A 48 -7.12 -5.69 5.46
CA HIS A 48 -7.20 -4.24 5.23
C HIS A 48 -6.18 -3.71 4.21
N LEU A 49 -5.26 -4.56 3.75
CA LEU A 49 -4.22 -4.20 2.77
C LEU A 49 -4.41 -4.99 1.48
N GLU A 50 -4.51 -4.28 0.38
CA GLU A 50 -4.66 -4.82 -0.96
C GLU A 50 -3.34 -4.68 -1.73
N PRO A 51 -2.78 -5.78 -2.27
CA PRO A 51 -1.69 -5.68 -3.24
C PRO A 51 -2.14 -4.93 -4.48
N LEU A 52 -1.28 -4.05 -5.00
CA LEU A 52 -1.52 -3.27 -6.20
C LEU A 52 -0.28 -3.32 -7.10
N LEU A 53 -0.48 -3.72 -8.35
CA LEU A 53 0.58 -3.74 -9.36
C LEU A 53 0.67 -2.38 -10.04
N VAL A 54 1.86 -1.75 -9.97
CA VAL A 54 2.11 -0.46 -10.61
C VAL A 54 2.85 -0.69 -11.91
N HIS A 55 2.31 -0.17 -13.00
CA HIS A 55 2.89 -0.23 -14.33
C HIS A 55 3.68 1.05 -14.63
N ASN A 56 4.74 0.92 -15.43
CA ASN A 56 5.45 2.06 -15.98
C ASN A 56 4.61 2.70 -17.09
N THR A 57 4.46 4.03 -17.08
CA THR A 57 3.69 4.76 -18.09
C THR A 57 4.39 4.79 -19.45
N GLU A 58 5.71 4.64 -19.47
CA GLU A 58 6.52 4.70 -20.70
C GLU A 58 6.58 3.34 -21.40
N THR A 59 6.79 2.26 -20.62
CA THR A 59 6.97 0.89 -21.17
C THR A 59 5.72 0.03 -21.06
N GLY A 60 4.72 0.42 -20.25
CA GLY A 60 3.54 -0.39 -19.95
C GLY A 60 3.80 -1.60 -19.04
N LEU A 61 5.07 -1.88 -18.73
CA LEU A 61 5.47 -3.06 -17.98
C LEU A 61 5.29 -2.89 -16.47
N PRO A 62 4.98 -3.97 -15.73
CA PRO A 62 4.95 -3.97 -14.27
C PRO A 62 6.27 -3.49 -13.66
N LYS A 63 6.26 -2.36 -12.96
CA LYS A 63 7.46 -1.76 -12.36
C LYS A 63 7.65 -2.17 -10.91
N ALA A 64 6.57 -2.21 -10.14
CA ALA A 64 6.65 -2.43 -8.70
C ALA A 64 5.32 -2.91 -8.13
N VAL A 65 5.38 -3.50 -6.94
CA VAL A 65 4.20 -3.84 -6.15
C VAL A 65 4.07 -2.86 -4.99
N LYS A 66 2.86 -2.32 -4.82
CA LYS A 66 2.48 -1.46 -3.71
C LYS A 66 1.36 -2.12 -2.90
N LEU A 67 1.07 -1.55 -1.74
CA LEU A 67 -0.04 -1.94 -0.89
C LEU A 67 -0.99 -0.76 -0.76
N ARG A 68 -2.27 -0.97 -0.99
CA ARG A 68 -3.34 0.01 -0.77
C ARG A 68 -4.11 -0.35 0.49
N CYS A 69 -4.38 0.61 1.36
CA CYS A 69 -5.33 0.40 2.44
C CYS A 69 -6.75 0.43 1.88
N SER A 70 -7.55 -0.63 2.07
CA SER A 70 -8.94 -0.68 1.60
C SER A 70 -9.89 0.26 2.36
N LEU A 71 -9.44 0.84 3.47
CA LEU A 71 -10.25 1.70 4.32
C LEU A 71 -10.11 3.18 3.97
N CYS A 72 -8.94 3.61 3.51
CA CYS A 72 -8.66 5.04 3.26
C CYS A 72 -7.89 5.30 1.96
N ASP A 73 -7.69 4.26 1.15
CA ASP A 73 -7.01 4.32 -0.15
C ASP A 73 -5.56 4.78 -0.14
N ALA A 74 -4.96 4.96 1.05
CA ALA A 74 -3.55 5.27 1.18
C ALA A 74 -2.68 4.16 0.56
N VAL A 75 -1.66 4.56 -0.19
CA VAL A 75 -0.77 3.66 -0.93
C VAL A 75 0.63 3.67 -0.33
N PHE A 76 1.17 2.48 -0.09
CA PHE A 76 2.46 2.24 0.55
C PHE A 76 3.34 1.31 -0.28
N THR A 77 4.62 1.26 0.03
CA THR A 77 5.54 0.29 -0.58
C THR A 77 5.31 -1.11 0.01
N ALA A 78 5.43 -2.15 -0.83
CA ALA A 78 5.27 -3.54 -0.39
C ALA A 78 6.55 -4.13 0.26
N SER A 79 7.60 -3.34 0.49
CA SER A 79 8.89 -3.83 1.00
C SER A 79 8.84 -4.34 2.43
N ASN A 80 7.97 -3.77 3.27
CA ASN A 80 7.77 -4.25 4.63
C ASN A 80 6.30 -4.10 5.08
N PRO A 81 5.42 -5.02 4.65
CA PRO A 81 3.99 -4.95 4.92
C PRO A 81 3.64 -4.87 6.41
N SER A 82 4.42 -5.54 7.26
CA SER A 82 4.24 -5.55 8.71
C SER A 82 4.45 -4.17 9.33
N ARG A 83 5.47 -3.44 8.88
CA ARG A 83 5.74 -2.07 9.33
C ARG A 83 4.61 -1.14 8.90
N THR A 84 4.20 -1.21 7.63
CA THR A 84 3.07 -0.45 7.10
C THR A 84 1.80 -0.69 7.92
N ALA A 85 1.48 -1.96 8.21
CA ALA A 85 0.31 -2.30 9.03
C ALA A 85 0.39 -1.74 10.45
N SER A 86 1.56 -1.83 11.09
CA SER A 86 1.72 -1.35 12.47
C SER A 86 1.62 0.17 12.55
N GLU A 87 2.24 0.90 11.63
CA GLU A 87 2.20 2.36 11.60
C GLU A 87 0.83 2.89 11.11
N HIS A 88 0.22 2.18 10.16
CA HIS A 88 -1.03 2.63 9.57
C HIS A 88 -2.26 2.28 10.39
N LEU A 89 -2.39 0.99 10.72
CA LEU A 89 -3.57 0.45 11.39
C LEU A 89 -3.40 0.52 12.90
N LYS A 90 -2.32 -0.03 13.47
CA LYS A 90 -2.16 -0.15 14.93
C LYS A 90 -1.86 1.20 15.62
N ARG A 91 -0.97 2.02 15.07
CA ARG A 91 -0.64 3.36 15.60
C ARG A 91 -1.72 4.39 15.26
N GLY A 92 -2.62 4.08 14.32
CA GLY A 92 -3.82 4.88 14.06
C GLY A 92 -3.64 6.04 13.07
N THR A 93 -2.68 5.96 12.14
CA THR A 93 -2.62 6.96 11.04
C THR A 93 -3.71 6.74 9.99
N CYS A 94 -4.38 5.58 9.99
CA CYS A 94 -5.58 5.35 9.19
C CYS A 94 -6.81 5.98 9.86
N PRO A 95 -7.46 6.98 9.22
CA PRO A 95 -8.63 7.65 9.81
C PRO A 95 -9.81 6.69 9.98
N ASN A 96 -9.96 5.72 9.07
CA ASN A 96 -11.12 4.82 9.02
C ASN A 96 -10.92 3.52 9.81
N PHE A 97 -9.68 3.14 10.14
CA PHE A 97 -9.41 1.95 10.98
C PHE A 97 -9.69 2.22 12.46
N ASN A 98 -9.19 3.36 12.99
CA ASN A 98 -9.41 3.72 14.38
C ASN A 98 -10.83 4.25 14.65
N SER A 99 -11.52 4.73 13.61
CA SER A 99 -12.93 5.13 13.71
C SER A 99 -13.89 3.94 13.81
N ALA A 100 -13.49 2.73 13.37
CA ALA A 100 -14.30 1.52 13.55
C ALA A 100 -14.49 1.12 15.03
N ALA A 101 -13.68 1.71 15.94
CA ALA A 101 -13.79 1.52 17.38
C ALA A 101 -14.51 2.65 18.12
N LYS A 102 -15.18 3.60 17.42
CA LYS A 102 -15.99 4.64 18.07
C LYS A 102 -17.48 4.44 17.82
N PRO A 103 -18.30 4.40 18.90
CA PRO A 103 -19.73 4.50 18.75
C PRO A 103 -20.04 5.81 18.06
N ILE A 104 -21.10 5.80 17.25
CA ILE A 104 -21.70 6.95 16.59
C ILE A 104 -21.95 8.03 17.64
N CYS A 105 -20.98 8.92 17.85
CA CYS A 105 -21.21 10.13 18.61
C CYS A 105 -21.58 11.18 17.58
N LEU A 106 -22.89 11.41 17.49
CA LEU A 106 -23.48 12.55 16.81
C LEU A 106 -22.70 13.81 17.20
N SER A 107 -22.04 14.40 16.22
CA SER A 107 -21.50 15.76 16.34
C SER A 107 -22.64 16.73 16.67
N PRO A 108 -22.41 17.70 17.57
CA PRO A 108 -22.75 19.07 17.26
C PRO A 108 -21.47 19.90 17.03
N PRO A 109 -21.53 20.94 16.18
CA PRO A 109 -20.35 21.69 15.79
C PRO A 109 -19.85 22.57 16.94
N ALA A 110 -18.52 22.58 17.07
CA ALA A 110 -17.64 23.62 17.61
C ALA A 110 -18.22 24.61 18.64
N SER A 111 -17.64 24.58 19.85
CA SER A 111 -17.19 25.81 20.52
C SER A 111 -16.22 25.49 21.66
N GLN A 112 -14.96 25.81 21.41
CA GLN A 112 -14.05 26.53 22.30
C GLN A 112 -13.62 25.88 23.63
N CYS A 113 -12.31 25.62 23.67
CA CYS A 113 -11.40 26.02 24.73
C CYS A 113 -12.02 26.99 25.76
N SER A 114 -12.10 26.55 27.02
CA SER A 114 -11.66 27.39 28.14
C SER A 114 -11.36 26.52 29.35
N ILE A 115 -10.09 26.60 29.74
CA ILE A 115 -9.60 26.35 31.08
C ILE A 115 -10.37 27.25 32.05
N GLU A 116 -10.92 26.71 33.13
CA GLU A 116 -10.96 27.45 34.41
C GLU A 116 -11.10 26.43 35.55
N ARG A 117 -9.99 26.25 36.27
CA ARG A 117 -10.02 25.72 37.64
C ARG A 117 -10.54 26.84 38.54
N LYS A 118 -11.19 26.44 39.65
CA LYS A 118 -11.21 27.11 40.97
C LYS A 118 -12.52 27.84 41.33
N ASN A 119 -13.29 27.24 42.23
CA ASN A 119 -13.20 27.52 43.68
C ASN A 119 -13.80 26.36 44.47
#